data_AF-X1GJI3-F1
#
_entry.id   AF-X1GJI3-F1
#
_cell.length_a   1.000
_cell.length_b   1.000
_cell.length_c   1.000
_cell.angle_alpha   90.00
_cell.angle_beta   90.00
_cell.angle_gamma   90.00
#
_symmetry.space_group_name_H-M   'P 1'
#
loop_
_entity.id
_entity.type
_entity.pdbx_description
1 polymer ?
#
loop_
_entity_poly.entity_id
_entity_poly.type
_entity_poly.pdbx_seq_one_letter_code
_entity_poly.pdbx_strand_id
1 'polypeptide(L)'
;MAKAYGALKTPHFYVFNEERELVYTGRAVDSPRDASGITENDLERTLSELTEGKEISVPLTNPIGCTIKWEGMDSHWMPQDAVDLV
;
A
#
# COMPACT_ATOMS: atom_id res chain seq x y z
N MET A 1 -12.88 -8.29 -6.00
CA MET A 1 -11.86 -8.26 -4.94
C MET A 1 -11.19 -6.91 -4.79
N ALA A 2 -10.50 -6.36 -5.81
CA ALA A 2 -9.79 -5.07 -5.69
C ALA A 2 -10.65 -3.91 -5.13
N LYS A 3 -11.92 -3.79 -5.55
CA LYS A 3 -12.85 -2.77 -5.00
C LYS A 3 -13.10 -2.94 -3.50
N ALA A 4 -13.27 -4.18 -3.03
CA ALA A 4 -13.55 -4.47 -1.62
C ALA A 4 -12.36 -4.17 -0.70
N TYR A 5 -11.14 -4.24 -1.23
CA TYR A 5 -9.92 -3.87 -0.52
C TYR A 5 -9.62 -2.35 -0.60
N GLY A 6 -10.37 -1.59 -1.40
CA GLY A 6 -10.03 -0.19 -1.66
C GLY A 6 -8.75 -0.01 -2.51
N ALA A 7 -8.40 -1.00 -3.33
CA ALA A 7 -7.15 -0.97 -4.09
C ALA A 7 -7.18 0.11 -5.19
N LEU A 8 -6.21 1.03 -5.14
CA LEU A 8 -6.09 2.16 -6.07
C LEU A 8 -4.99 1.99 -7.13
N LYS A 9 -3.83 1.50 -6.70
CA LYS A 9 -2.60 1.45 -7.51
C LYS A 9 -1.97 0.06 -7.50
N THR A 10 -1.02 -0.15 -8.40
CA THR A 10 -0.19 -1.35 -8.48
C THR A 10 1.30 -0.96 -8.50
N PRO A 11 2.10 -1.39 -7.51
CA PRO A 11 1.70 -2.17 -6.32
C PRO A 11 0.95 -1.34 -5.26
N HIS A 12 0.14 -2.03 -4.44
CA HIS A 12 -0.50 -1.50 -3.22
C HIS A 12 -0.62 -2.65 -2.22
N PHE A 13 0.05 -2.52 -1.08
CA PHE A 13 0.20 -3.59 -0.10
C PHE A 13 -0.79 -3.44 1.04
N TYR A 14 -1.24 -4.58 1.58
CA TYR A 14 -2.12 -4.71 2.74
C TYR A 14 -1.53 -5.79 3.64
N VAL A 15 -1.21 -5.46 4.89
CA VAL A 15 -0.66 -6.39 5.88
C VAL A 15 -1.68 -6.57 6.99
N PHE A 16 -1.98 -7.83 7.29
CA PHE A 16 -2.91 -8.21 8.34
C PHE A 16 -2.17 -8.95 9.45
N ASN A 17 -2.54 -8.68 10.71
CA ASN A 17 -2.02 -9.44 11.86
C ASN A 17 -2.67 -10.84 11.96
N GLU A 18 -2.31 -11.59 13.01
CA GLU A 18 -2.85 -12.93 13.26
C GLU A 18 -4.38 -12.93 13.41
N GLU A 19 -4.93 -11.87 13.98
CA GLU A 19 -6.37 -11.66 14.18
C GLU A 19 -7.10 -11.17 12.92
N ARG A 20 -6.40 -11.06 11.79
CA ARG A 20 -6.90 -10.56 10.49
C ARG A 20 -7.32 -9.10 10.51
N GLU A 21 -6.75 -8.31 11.41
CA GLU A 21 -6.89 -6.86 11.42
C GLU A 21 -5.88 -6.23 10.48
N LEU A 22 -6.29 -5.20 9.72
CA LEU A 22 -5.40 -4.46 8.84
C LEU A 22 -4.48 -3.58 9.69
N VAL A 23 -3.19 -3.91 9.73
CA VAL A 23 -2.19 -3.18 10.51
C VAL A 23 -1.31 -2.27 9.66
N TYR A 24 -1.28 -2.49 8.34
CA TYR A 24 -0.60 -1.60 7.41
C TYR A 24 -1.22 -1.63 6.01
N THR A 25 -1.31 -0.47 5.37
CA THR A 25 -1.59 -0.38 3.93
C THR A 25 -0.79 0.73 3.26
N GLY A 26 -0.28 0.47 2.05
CA GLY A 26 0.45 1.49 1.29
C GLY A 26 1.54 0.94 0.35
N ARG A 27 2.68 1.63 0.29
CA ARG A 27 3.82 1.30 -0.58
C ARG A 27 4.75 0.26 0.05
N ALA A 28 5.64 -0.34 -0.74
CA ALA A 28 6.74 -1.13 -0.19
C ALA A 28 7.97 -0.27 0.13
N VAL A 29 8.28 0.62 -0.79
CA VAL A 29 9.41 1.55 -0.76
C VAL A 29 8.97 2.90 -1.31
N ASP A 30 9.72 3.95 -1.00
CA ASP A 30 9.50 5.32 -1.50
C ASP A 30 9.87 5.50 -2.98
N SER A 31 10.81 4.70 -3.50
CA SER A 31 11.23 4.74 -4.91
C SER A 31 11.11 3.38 -5.61
N PRO A 32 9.89 2.87 -5.92
CA PRO A 32 9.72 1.55 -6.50
C PRO A 32 10.16 1.43 -7.96
N ARG A 33 10.38 2.55 -8.67
CA ARG A 33 10.82 2.55 -10.08
C ARG A 33 12.34 2.64 -10.22
N ASP A 34 13.04 3.11 -9.19
CA ASP A 34 14.48 3.27 -9.18
C ASP A 34 15.02 2.82 -7.83
N ALA A 35 15.63 1.62 -7.83
CA ALA A 35 16.17 1.00 -6.64
C ALA A 35 17.31 1.81 -6.00
N SER A 36 18.04 2.62 -6.79
CA SER A 36 19.13 3.44 -6.26
C SER A 36 18.65 4.64 -5.44
N GLY A 37 17.39 5.05 -5.66
CA GLY A 37 16.73 6.13 -4.93
C GLY A 37 15.90 5.68 -3.74
N ILE A 38 15.93 4.40 -3.36
CA ILE A 38 15.19 3.91 -2.19
C ILE A 38 15.86 4.43 -0.91
N THR A 39 15.11 5.20 -0.13
CA THR A 39 15.54 5.65 1.20
C THR A 39 14.69 5.09 2.34
N GLU A 40 13.46 4.67 2.03
CA GLU A 40 12.51 4.11 2.99
C GLU A 40 12.04 2.71 2.55
N ASN A 41 12.14 1.73 3.45
CA ASN A 41 11.68 0.35 3.24
C ASN A 41 10.45 0.06 4.11
N ASP A 42 9.34 0.73 3.81
CA ASP A 42 8.11 0.72 4.62
C ASP A 42 7.54 -0.68 4.87
N LEU A 43 7.48 -1.54 3.84
CA LEU A 43 6.94 -2.89 4.01
C LEU A 43 7.87 -3.78 4.84
N GLU A 44 9.19 -3.67 4.64
CA GLU A 44 10.16 -4.44 5.42
C GLU A 44 10.14 -4.02 6.89
N ARG A 45 10.15 -2.72 7.17
CA ARG A 45 10.00 -2.16 8.53
C ARG A 45 8.72 -2.69 9.19
N THR A 46 7.59 -2.60 8.48
CA THR A 46 6.28 -3.07 9.00
C THR A 46 6.30 -4.56 9.34
N LEU A 47 6.88 -5.40 8.47
CA LEU A 47 6.96 -6.84 8.72
C LEU A 47 7.91 -7.18 9.88
N SER A 48 9.04 -6.48 9.99
CA SER A 48 9.96 -6.62 11.14
C SER A 48 9.27 -6.21 12.44
N GLU A 49 8.61 -5.05 12.48
CA GLU A 49 7.85 -4.59 13.65
C GLU A 49 6.77 -5.60 14.05
N LEU A 50 5.98 -6.08 13.09
CA LEU A 50 4.91 -7.03 13.33
C LEU A 50 5.44 -8.36 13.89
N THR A 51 6.50 -8.91 13.29
CA THR A 51 7.08 -10.21 13.69
C THR A 51 7.85 -10.14 15.00
N GLU A 52 8.34 -8.97 15.38
CA GLU A 52 8.96 -8.71 16.68
C GLU A 52 7.94 -8.38 17.78
N GLY A 53 6.64 -8.34 17.45
CA GLY A 53 5.57 -7.98 18.38
C GLY A 53 5.60 -6.51 18.81
N LYS A 54 6.18 -5.64 17.98
CA LYS A 54 6.22 -4.19 18.19
C LYS A 54 4.97 -3.52 17.59
N GLU A 55 4.68 -2.32 18.08
CA GLU A 55 3.69 -1.45 17.45
C GLU A 55 4.17 -1.03 16.05
N ILE A 56 3.26 -1.01 15.07
CA ILE A 56 3.56 -0.56 13.71
C ILE A 56 3.73 0.96 13.72
N SER A 57 4.94 1.42 13.43
CA SER A 57 5.28 2.84 13.57
C SER A 57 4.62 3.74 12.54
N VAL A 58 4.46 3.24 11.30
CA VAL A 58 3.80 3.94 10.20
C VAL A 58 2.79 2.98 9.56
N PRO A 59 1.52 2.98 10.02
CA PRO A 59 0.49 2.05 9.55
C PRO A 59 -0.08 2.42 8.16
N LEU A 60 0.20 3.62 7.65
CA LEU A 60 -0.40 4.13 6.43
C LEU A 60 0.60 4.92 5.59
N THR A 61 0.73 4.57 4.33
CA THR A 61 1.51 5.35 3.35
C THR A 61 0.76 5.42 2.01
N ASN A 62 1.03 6.48 1.25
CA ASN A 62 0.50 6.59 -0.10
C ASN A 62 1.15 5.53 -1.01
N PRO A 63 0.37 4.64 -1.67
CA PRO A 63 0.91 3.68 -2.61
C PRO A 63 1.52 4.40 -3.82
N ILE A 64 2.61 3.86 -4.35
CA ILE A 64 3.33 4.45 -5.49
C ILE A 64 3.30 3.45 -6.65
N GLY A 65 2.63 3.84 -7.73
CA GLY A 65 2.48 2.96 -8.89
C GLY A 65 1.43 3.44 -9.90
N CYS A 66 1.25 2.63 -10.94
CA CYS A 66 0.20 2.81 -11.93
C CYS A 66 -1.18 2.61 -11.30
N THR A 67 -2.20 3.30 -11.81
CA THR A 67 -3.61 3.02 -11.44
C THR A 67 -4.02 1.62 -11.87
N ILE A 68 -4.88 0.97 -11.07
CA ILE A 68 -5.56 -0.27 -11.47
C ILE A 68 -6.38 -0.01 -12.74
N LYS A 69 -6.30 -0.93 -13.69
CA LYS A 69 -7.10 -0.86 -14.92
C LYS A 69 -8.46 -1.52 -14.67
N TRP A 70 -9.48 -0.68 -14.52
CA TRP A 70 -10.85 -1.11 -14.26
C TRP A 70 -11.59 -1.41 -15.56
N GLU A 71 -12.27 -2.55 -15.60
CA GLU A 71 -13.06 -2.95 -16.76
C GLU A 71 -14.13 -1.89 -17.07
N GLY A 72 -14.22 -1.49 -18.34
CA GLY A 72 -15.16 -0.49 -18.82
C GLY A 72 -14.83 0.97 -18.45
N MET A 73 -13.66 1.24 -17.87
CA MET A 73 -13.25 2.59 -17.47
C MET A 73 -12.00 3.06 -18.23
N ASP A 74 -11.77 4.39 -18.21
CA ASP A 74 -10.53 4.96 -18.74
C ASP A 74 -9.29 4.43 -17.97
N SER A 75 -8.16 4.34 -18.66
CA SER A 75 -6.92 3.82 -18.07
C SER A 75 -6.40 4.64 -16.88
N HIS A 76 -6.76 5.90 -16.75
CA HIS A 76 -6.42 6.77 -15.62
C HIS A 76 -7.57 6.96 -14.63
N TRP A 77 -8.71 6.30 -14.85
CA TRP A 77 -9.86 6.41 -13.98
C TRP A 77 -9.55 5.89 -12.57
N MET A 78 -10.05 6.62 -11.57
CA MET A 78 -10.03 6.24 -10.16
C MET A 78 -11.42 6.46 -9.54
N PRO A 79 -11.81 5.68 -8.53
CA PRO A 79 -13.02 5.93 -7.75
C PRO A 79 -13.01 7.35 -7.16
N GLN A 80 -14.12 8.08 -7.15
CA GLN A 80 -14.17 9.46 -6.64
C GLN A 80 -13.97 9.55 -5.12
N ASP A 81 -14.28 8.48 -4.42
CA ASP A 81 -14.05 8.26 -2.99
C ASP A 81 -12.61 7.80 -2.68
N ALA A 82 -11.76 7.63 -3.70
CA ALA A 82 -10.34 7.37 -3.52
C ALA A 82 -9.63 8.65 -3.05
N VAL A 83 -9.67 8.90 -1.75
CA VAL A 83 -8.83 9.90 -1.10
C VAL A 83 -7.39 9.37 -1.09
N ASP A 84 -6.41 10.23 -1.36
CA ASP A 84 -5.01 9.90 -1.07
C ASP A 84 -4.95 9.48 0.41
N LEU A 85 -4.37 8.31 0.67
CA LEU A 85 -4.44 7.65 1.97
C LEU A 85 -3.70 8.46 3.07
N VAL A 86 -2.87 9.43 2.69
CA VAL A 86 -2.15 10.37 3.56
C VAL A 86 -2.13 11.76 2.94
#